data_AF-A0A961HS45-F1
#
_entry.id   AF-A0A961HS45-F1
#
_cell.length_a   1.000
_cell.length_b   1.000
_cell.length_c   1.000
_cell.angle_alpha   90.00
_cell.angle_beta   90.00
_cell.angle_gamma   90.00
#
_symmetry.space_group_name_H-M   'P 1'
#
loop_
_entity.id
_entity.type
_entity.pdbx_description
1 polymer ?
#
loop_
_entity_poly.entity_id
_entity_poly.type
_entity_poly.pdbx_seq_one_letter_code
_entity_poly.pdbx_strand_id
1 'polypeptide(L)'
;DIYGISRKPAYRDATVKVVMDELLFNGIMRPVKKIILRRLPFAVHGQEVPEIVDTYVVDQSSSMHPLLRWESSDGSYFQLNTIDYIPYWQMHDPGDTLPGNRTLPQ
;
A
#
# COMPACT_ATOMS: atom_id res chain seq x y z
N ASP A 1 -7.05 17.14 -12.58
CA ASP A 1 -7.54 17.10 -11.19
C ASP A 1 -9.05 17.27 -11.24
N ILE A 2 -9.82 16.25 -10.84
CA ILE A 2 -11.26 16.08 -11.18
C ILE A 2 -12.22 17.03 -10.43
N TYR A 3 -11.71 17.86 -9.53
CA TYR A 3 -12.52 18.77 -8.69
C TYR A 3 -12.00 20.21 -8.62
N GLY A 4 -11.04 20.62 -9.46
CA GLY A 4 -10.61 22.02 -9.56
C GLY A 4 -9.90 22.62 -8.33
N ILE A 5 -9.75 21.88 -7.23
CA ILE A 5 -8.98 22.30 -6.06
C ILE A 5 -7.54 21.86 -6.28
N SER A 6 -6.60 22.81 -6.35
CA SER A 6 -5.16 22.50 -6.34
C SER A 6 -4.83 21.79 -5.04
N ARG A 7 -4.80 20.46 -5.06
CA ARG A 7 -4.22 19.67 -3.99
C ARG A 7 -2.74 20.02 -4.00
N LYS A 8 -2.28 20.77 -3.00
CA LYS A 8 -0.86 20.92 -2.69
C LYS A 8 -0.52 19.84 -1.66
N PRO A 9 -0.24 18.59 -2.08
CA PRO A 9 0.17 17.56 -1.14
C PRO A 9 1.39 18.09 -0.37
N ALA A 10 1.28 18.14 0.95
CA ALA A 10 2.40 18.47 1.79
C ALA A 10 3.34 17.26 1.80
N TYR A 11 4.38 17.29 0.97
CA TYR A 11 5.47 16.31 1.05
C TYR A 11 6.17 16.51 2.39
N ARG A 12 6.21 15.46 3.20
CA ARG A 12 6.84 15.45 4.52
C ARG A 12 7.73 14.23 4.62
N ASP A 13 8.86 14.42 5.30
CA ASP A 13 9.77 13.32 5.57
C ASP A 13 9.07 12.28 6.45
N ALA A 14 9.31 11.02 6.12
CA ALA A 14 8.85 9.87 6.85
C ALA A 14 9.99 8.86 6.92
N THR A 15 10.00 8.06 7.98
CA THR A 15 10.89 6.90 8.03
C THR A 15 10.15 5.69 7.52
N VAL A 16 10.86 4.85 6.76
CA VAL A 16 10.31 3.62 6.19
C VAL A 16 11.04 2.44 6.83
N LYS A 17 10.28 1.52 7.43
CA LYS A 17 10.77 0.22 7.88
C LYS A 17 10.09 -0.87 7.09
N VAL A 18 10.86 -1.83 6.63
CA VAL A 18 10.35 -3.00 5.89
C VAL A 18 10.65 -4.25 6.69
N VAL A 19 9.64 -5.11 6.88
CA VAL A 19 9.75 -6.38 7.60
C VAL A 19 9.06 -7.47 6.80
N MET A 20 9.68 -8.65 6.70
CA MET A 20 9.02 -9.84 6.14
C MET A 20 8.21 -10.53 7.24
N ASP A 21 7.02 -11.00 6.90
CA ASP A 21 6.08 -11.62 7.85
C ASP A 21 5.15 -12.60 7.12
N GLU A 22 4.19 -13.17 7.84
CA GLU A 22 3.10 -13.95 7.28
C GLU A 22 1.74 -13.34 7.67
N LEU A 23 0.75 -13.49 6.79
CA LEU A 23 -0.63 -13.06 7.01
C LEU A 23 -1.61 -14.18 6.71
N LEU A 24 -2.52 -14.49 7.63
CA LEU A 24 -3.68 -15.33 7.33
C LEU A 24 -4.67 -14.52 6.48
N PHE A 25 -4.76 -14.85 5.20
CA PHE A 25 -5.63 -14.17 4.25
C PHE A 25 -6.60 -15.19 3.64
N ASN A 26 -7.90 -15.01 3.87
CA ASN A 26 -8.95 -15.94 3.42
C ASN A 26 -8.67 -17.41 3.77
N GLY A 27 -8.16 -17.67 4.98
CA GLY A 27 -7.84 -19.01 5.46
C GLY A 27 -6.51 -19.59 4.97
N ILE A 28 -5.73 -18.84 4.18
CA ILE A 28 -4.43 -19.28 3.68
C ILE A 28 -3.33 -18.38 4.27
N MET A 29 -2.31 -18.98 4.87
CA MET A 29 -1.11 -18.24 5.30
C MET A 29 -0.32 -17.82 4.07
N ARG A 30 -0.02 -16.52 3.97
CA ARG A 30 0.73 -15.94 2.86
C ARG A 30 1.97 -15.22 3.36
N PRO A 31 3.14 -15.41 2.72
CA PRO A 31 4.29 -14.56 2.95
C PRO A 31 3.98 -13.13 2.49
N VAL A 32 4.26 -12.17 3.35
CA VAL A 32 3.98 -10.76 3.12
C VAL A 32 5.18 -9.91 3.46
N LYS A 33 5.20 -8.72 2.87
CA LYS A 33 6.11 -7.63 3.19
C LYS A 33 5.29 -6.55 3.91
N LYS A 34 5.62 -6.28 5.17
CA LYS A 34 5.08 -5.17 5.94
C LYS A 34 5.95 -3.94 5.73
N ILE A 35 5.35 -2.89 5.19
CA ILE A 35 5.97 -1.57 5.00
C ILE A 35 5.35 -0.64 6.05
N ILE A 36 6.16 -0.22 7.01
CA ILE A 36 5.75 0.66 8.10
C ILE A 36 6.30 2.05 7.79
N LEU A 37 5.40 2.99 7.53
CA LEU A 37 5.70 4.42 7.37
C LEU A 37 5.43 5.13 8.67
N ARG A 38 6.45 5.81 9.21
CA ARG A 38 6.34 6.60 10.44
C ARG A 38 6.61 8.07 10.14
N ARG A 39 5.61 8.90 10.39
CA ARG A 39 5.66 10.37 10.32
C ARG A 39 5.68 10.94 11.73
N LEU A 40 6.73 11.66 12.07
CA LEU A 40 6.86 12.31 13.37
C LEU A 40 5.77 13.39 13.56
N PRO A 41 5.40 13.72 14.81
CA PRO A 41 4.45 14.79 15.09
C PRO A 41 4.87 16.11 14.44
N PHE A 42 3.89 16.90 14.00
CA PHE A 42 4.15 18.18 13.34
C PHE A 42 3.01 19.17 13.56
N ALA A 43 3.30 20.47 13.49
CA ALA A 43 2.31 21.51 13.64
C ALA A 43 1.80 22.01 12.27
N VAL A 44 0.48 22.15 12.14
CA VAL A 44 -0.18 22.75 10.98
C VAL A 44 -1.26 23.72 11.46
N HIS A 45 -1.21 24.98 11.01
CA HIS A 45 -2.17 26.02 11.38
C HIS A 45 -2.41 26.14 12.90
N GLY A 46 -1.36 25.97 13.71
CA GLY A 46 -1.46 26.05 15.18
C GLY A 46 -2.06 24.81 15.85
N GLN A 47 -2.36 23.75 15.10
CA GLN A 47 -2.75 22.45 15.63
C GLN A 47 -1.59 21.46 15.54
N GLU A 48 -1.37 20.70 16.60
CA GLU A 48 -0.43 19.59 16.60
C GLU A 48 -1.10 18.36 15.98
N VAL A 49 -0.49 17.86 14.90
CA VAL A 49 -0.82 16.56 14.32
C VAL A 49 0.07 15.54 15.03
N PRO A 50 -0.51 14.52 15.69
CA PRO A 50 0.26 13.51 16.38
C PRO A 50 1.08 12.66 15.40
N GLU A 51 1.94 11.83 15.96
CA GLU A 51 2.64 10.81 15.19
C GLU A 51 1.65 9.92 14.40
N ILE A 52 1.95 9.71 13.11
CA ILE A 52 1.17 8.82 12.25
C ILE A 52 2.06 7.64 11.85
N VAL A 53 1.57 6.43 12.13
CA VAL A 53 2.19 5.18 11.71
C VAL A 53 1.22 4.44 10.80
N ASP A 54 1.60 4.29 9.53
CA ASP A 54 0.85 3.54 8.54
C ASP A 54 1.57 2.22 8.25
N THR A 55 0.89 1.10 8.39
CA THR A 55 1.40 -0.24 8.06
C THR A 55 0.69 -0.77 6.82
N TYR A 56 1.45 -1.02 5.77
CA TYR A 56 0.98 -1.60 4.52
C TYR A 56 1.46 -3.05 4.44
N VAL A 57 0.54 -3.99 4.27
CA VAL A 57 0.84 -5.42 4.17
C VAL A 57 0.66 -5.85 2.72
N VAL A 58 1.77 -6.17 2.06
CA VAL A 58 1.84 -6.46 0.64
C VAL A 58 2.14 -7.94 0.44
N ASP A 59 1.37 -8.60 -0.43
CA ASP A 59 1.59 -10.00 -0.78
C ASP A 59 2.96 -10.20 -1.46
N GLN A 60 3.66 -11.27 -1.10
CA GLN A 60 4.90 -11.67 -1.78
C GLN A 60 4.72 -12.92 -2.65
N SER A 61 3.59 -13.62 -2.54
CA SER A 61 3.32 -14.81 -3.36
C SER A 61 2.90 -14.48 -4.79
N SER A 62 2.23 -13.35 -5.00
CA SER A 62 1.82 -12.87 -6.32
C SER A 62 2.89 -11.95 -6.93
N SER A 63 3.17 -12.11 -8.23
CA SER A 63 4.03 -11.20 -8.99
C SER A 63 3.49 -9.77 -9.07
N MET A 64 2.18 -9.60 -8.87
CA MET A 64 1.51 -8.30 -8.84
C MET A 64 1.67 -7.59 -7.50
N HIS A 65 2.13 -8.29 -6.46
CA HIS A 65 2.30 -7.75 -5.11
C HIS A 65 1.12 -6.89 -4.62
N PRO A 66 -0.13 -7.44 -4.60
CA PRO A 66 -1.28 -6.68 -4.14
C PRO A 66 -1.12 -6.22 -2.69
N LEU A 67 -1.62 -5.02 -2.41
CA LEU A 67 -1.85 -4.56 -1.04
C LEU A 67 -3.01 -5.36 -0.44
N LEU A 68 -2.70 -6.24 0.51
CA LEU A 68 -3.69 -7.07 1.18
C LEU A 68 -4.38 -6.32 2.32
N ARG A 69 -3.63 -5.44 3.00
CA ARG A 69 -4.11 -4.74 4.18
C ARG A 69 -3.36 -3.43 4.38
N TRP A 70 -4.05 -2.42 4.88
CA TRP A 70 -3.47 -1.18 5.40
C TRP A 70 -4.06 -0.88 6.77
N GLU A 71 -3.22 -0.52 7.73
CA GLU A 71 -3.62 -0.11 9.07
C GLU A 71 -2.95 1.23 9.39
N SER A 72 -3.67 2.18 9.98
CA SER A 72 -3.12 3.45 10.45
C SER A 72 -3.24 3.57 11.96
N SER A 73 -2.33 4.32 12.58
CA SER A 73 -2.31 4.52 14.04
C SER A 73 -3.51 5.29 14.58
N ASP A 74 -4.30 5.93 13.71
CA ASP A 74 -5.56 6.58 14.07
C ASP A 74 -6.76 5.60 14.17
N GLY A 75 -6.52 4.30 13.93
CA GLY A 75 -7.53 3.25 13.92
C GLY A 75 -8.16 2.98 12.55
N SER A 76 -7.82 3.78 11.52
CA SER A 76 -8.25 3.53 10.15
C SER A 76 -7.67 2.22 9.63
N TYR A 77 -8.49 1.47 8.90
CA TYR A 77 -8.15 0.13 8.45
C TYR A 77 -8.78 -0.20 7.11
N PHE A 78 -8.03 -0.92 6.30
CA PHE A 78 -8.49 -1.54 5.06
C PHE A 78 -7.95 -2.97 4.99
N GLN A 79 -8.80 -3.92 4.58
CA GLN A 79 -8.35 -5.24 4.14
C GLN A 79 -9.07 -5.62 2.86
N LEU A 80 -8.28 -6.11 1.91
CA LEU A 80 -8.78 -6.68 0.68
C LEU A 80 -9.51 -7.99 1.01
N ASN A 81 -10.74 -8.15 0.54
CA ASN A 81 -11.50 -9.39 0.80
C ASN A 81 -11.24 -10.46 -0.25
N THR A 82 -10.97 -10.06 -1.49
CA THR A 82 -10.69 -10.97 -2.60
C THR A 82 -9.65 -10.37 -3.52
N ILE A 83 -8.84 -11.23 -4.12
CA ILE A 83 -7.92 -10.85 -5.19
C ILE A 83 -8.53 -11.38 -6.48
N ASP A 84 -9.29 -10.55 -7.19
CA ASP A 84 -9.83 -10.87 -8.50
C ASP A 84 -9.40 -9.80 -9.51
N TYR A 85 -8.59 -10.21 -10.48
CA TYR A 85 -8.09 -9.35 -11.54
C TYR A 85 -8.92 -9.47 -12.82
N ILE A 86 -9.88 -10.39 -12.89
CA ILE A 86 -10.70 -10.62 -14.08
C ILE A 86 -11.43 -9.33 -14.49
N PRO A 87 -12.08 -8.56 -13.59
CA PRO A 87 -12.73 -7.31 -14.00
C PRO A 87 -11.75 -6.27 -14.53
N TYR A 88 -10.55 -6.18 -13.95
CA TYR A 88 -9.50 -5.28 -14.43
C TYR A 88 -9.08 -5.65 -15.86
N TRP A 89 -8.76 -6.91 -16.12
CA TRP A 89 -8.36 -7.38 -17.46
C TRP A 89 -9.50 -7.38 -18.49
N GLN A 90 -10.76 -7.40 -18.04
CA GLN A 90 -11.92 -7.25 -18.92
C GLN A 90 -12.18 -5.79 -19.31
N MET A 91 -11.80 -4.83 -18.46
CA MET A 91 -11.97 -3.39 -18.70
C MET A 91 -10.76 -2.74 -19.37
N HIS A 92 -9.58 -3.37 -19.27
CA HIS A 92 -8.33 -2.91 -19.85
C HIS A 92 -7.88 -3.91 -20.92
N ASP A 93 -7.87 -3.48 -22.18
CA ASP A 93 -7.53 -4.28 -23.37
C ASP A 93 -6.24 -5.11 -23.12
N PRO A 94 -6.21 -6.43 -23.38
CA PRO A 94 -5.05 -7.32 -23.14
C PRO A 94 -3.73 -6.93 -23.83
N GLY A 95 -3.69 -5.80 -24.55
CA GLY A 95 -2.48 -5.17 -25.07
C GLY A 95 -1.62 -4.45 -24.01
N ASP A 96 -2.15 -4.17 -22.81
CA ASP A 96 -1.34 -3.68 -21.69
C ASP A 96 -0.53 -4.84 -21.09
N THR A 97 0.55 -5.19 -21.77
CA THR A 97 1.54 -6.14 -21.24
C THR A 97 2.16 -5.58 -19.97
N LEU A 98 2.14 -6.37 -18.88
CA LEU A 98 3.08 -6.20 -17.77
C LEU A 98 4.49 -6.02 -18.36
N PRO A 99 5.38 -5.18 -17.79
CA PRO A 99 6.73 -5.01 -18.32
C PRO A 99 7.41 -6.37 -18.46
N GLY A 100 7.48 -6.85 -19.70
CA GLY A 100 8.15 -8.09 -20.05
C GLY A 100 9.63 -7.92 -19.73
N ASN A 101 10.18 -8.89 -19.00
CA ASN A 101 11.58 -8.99 -18.62
C ASN A 101 12.09 -7.91 -17.64
N ARG A 102 11.83 -8.11 -16.35
CA ARG A 102 12.89 -7.90 -15.35
C ARG A 102 13.35 -9.26 -14.86
N THR A 103 14.49 -9.72 -15.34
CA THR A 103 15.27 -10.74 -14.63
C THR A 103 15.57 -10.20 -13.24
N LEU A 104 15.13 -10.94 -12.20
CA LEU A 104 15.51 -10.66 -10.83
C LEU A 104 17.03 -10.85 -10.71
N PRO A 105 17.78 -9.93 -10.07
CA PRO A 105 19.22 -10.12 -9.86
C PRO A 105 19.47 -11.35 -8.99
N GLN A 106 20.51 -12.11 -9.33
CA GLN A 106 21.01 -13.26 -8.57
C GLN A 106 21.53 -12.85 -7.20
#